data_AF-A0A2E8AX26-F1
#
_entry.id   AF-A0A2E8AX26-F1
#
_cell.length_a   1.000
_cell.length_b   1.000
_cell.length_c   1.000
_cell.angle_alpha   90.00
_cell.angle_beta   90.00
_cell.angle_gamma   90.00
#
_symmetry.space_group_name_H-M   'P 1'
#
loop_
_entity.id
_entity.type
_entity.pdbx_description
1 polymer ?
#
loop_
_entity_poly.entity_id
_entity_poly.type
_entity_poly.pdbx_seq_one_letter_code
_entity_poly.pdbx_strand_id
1 'polypeptide(L)'
;MTDWLRWLAVLPAAILAAGLSQFPLHIILYQTLTGSGLIEPYPELPERLLTLLVAPAAFVWAGAAVAPRHRAGAAAVLMVLCCLLAGIAIALVLSGSFEFSTPVGVLAPIITFVGAFCGLLIVRKRGGS
;
A
#
# COMPACT_ATOMS: atom_id res chain seq x y z
N MET A 1 19.78 10.38 -17.68
CA MET A 1 19.08 9.09 -17.83
C MET A 1 17.80 9.35 -18.61
N THR A 2 17.64 8.70 -19.76
CA THR A 2 16.48 8.88 -20.65
C THR A 2 15.17 8.70 -19.87
N ASP A 3 14.25 9.67 -19.99
CA ASP A 3 13.00 9.70 -19.21
C ASP A 3 12.20 8.39 -19.32
N TRP A 4 12.32 7.69 -20.45
CA TRP A 4 11.78 6.36 -20.70
C TRP A 4 12.19 5.29 -19.68
N LEU A 5 13.48 5.24 -19.29
CA LEU A 5 13.98 4.23 -18.37
C LEU A 5 13.43 4.43 -16.96
N ARG A 6 13.19 5.68 -16.58
CA ARG A 6 12.58 6.04 -15.29
C ARG A 6 11.13 5.61 -15.22
N TRP A 7 10.38 5.72 -16.32
CA TRP A 7 9.01 5.21 -16.41
C TRP A 7 8.94 3.69 -16.26
N LEU A 8 9.86 2.95 -16.88
CA LEU A 8 9.93 1.50 -16.70
C LEU A 8 10.28 1.12 -15.25
N ALA A 9 11.09 1.94 -14.58
CA ALA A 9 11.47 1.73 -13.18
C ALA A 9 10.38 2.08 -12.16
N VAL A 10 9.34 2.83 -12.53
CA VAL A 10 8.25 3.26 -11.61
C VAL A 10 7.57 2.05 -10.96
N LEU A 11 7.18 1.07 -11.78
CA LEU A 11 6.42 -0.09 -11.33
C LEU A 11 7.25 -1.05 -10.46
N PRO A 12 8.46 -1.48 -10.84
CA PRO A 12 9.29 -2.31 -9.98
C PRO A 12 9.71 -1.58 -8.70
N ALA A 13 9.98 -0.27 -8.74
CA ALA A 13 10.27 0.49 -7.53
C ALA A 13 9.05 0.58 -6.60
N ALA A 14 7.84 0.76 -7.14
CA ALA A 14 6.61 0.77 -6.35
C ALA A 14 6.36 -0.58 -5.67
N ILE A 15 6.54 -1.70 -6.39
CA ILE A 15 6.41 -3.05 -5.83
C ILE A 15 7.45 -3.29 -4.73
N LEU A 16 8.72 -2.97 -4.99
CA LEU A 16 9.78 -3.11 -4.00
C LEU A 16 9.49 -2.27 -2.76
N ALA A 17 9.04 -1.02 -2.92
CA ALA A 17 8.68 -0.16 -1.80
C ALA A 17 7.50 -0.71 -0.98
N ALA A 18 6.48 -1.28 -1.64
CA ALA A 18 5.38 -1.92 -0.95
C ALA A 18 5.85 -3.10 -0.09
N GLY A 19 6.69 -3.99 -0.63
CA GLY A 19 7.26 -5.12 0.12
C GLY A 19 8.22 -4.67 1.23
N LEU A 20 9.13 -3.74 0.92
CA LEU A 20 10.06 -3.18 1.89
C LEU A 20 9.37 -2.46 3.04
N SER A 21 8.18 -1.87 2.82
CA SER A 21 7.43 -1.18 3.87
C SER A 21 6.91 -2.13 4.97
N GLN A 22 6.81 -3.43 4.69
CA GLN A 22 6.36 -4.42 5.66
C GLN A 22 7.40 -4.68 6.75
N PHE A 23 8.70 -4.63 6.43
CA PHE A 23 9.78 -4.83 7.40
C PHE A 23 9.80 -3.80 8.54
N PRO A 24 9.88 -2.47 8.28
CA PRO A 24 9.88 -1.48 9.34
C PRO A 24 8.54 -1.49 10.09
N LEU A 25 7.44 -1.76 9.40
CA LEU A 25 6.12 -1.89 10.01
C LEU A 25 6.09 -3.04 11.03
N HIS A 26 6.58 -4.22 10.64
CA HIS A 26 6.66 -5.39 11.53
C HIS A 26 7.56 -5.11 12.75
N ILE A 27 8.72 -4.48 12.55
CA ILE A 27 9.63 -4.12 13.65
C ILE A 27 8.96 -3.14 14.63
N ILE A 28 8.30 -2.10 14.12
CA ILE A 28 7.61 -1.09 14.95
C ILE A 28 6.48 -1.75 15.74
N LEU A 29 5.63 -2.56 15.09
CA LEU A 29 4.53 -3.27 15.74
C LEU A 29 5.04 -4.25 16.81
N TYR A 30 6.08 -5.02 16.50
CA TYR A 30 6.69 -5.95 17.45
C TYR A 30 7.25 -5.23 18.68
N GLN A 31 7.98 -4.13 18.49
CA GLN A 31 8.53 -3.35 19.61
C GLN A 31 7.43 -2.65 20.43
N THR A 32 6.37 -2.16 19.79
CA THR A 32 5.31 -1.40 20.46
C THR A 32 4.25 -2.26 21.14
N LEU A 33 3.94 -3.45 20.61
CA LEU A 33 2.90 -4.34 21.15
C LEU A 33 3.48 -5.43 22.06
N THR A 34 4.57 -6.07 21.63
CA THR A 34 5.21 -7.15 22.41
C THR A 34 6.21 -6.57 23.41
N GLY A 35 7.02 -5.59 22.99
CA GLY A 35 8.02 -4.96 23.85
C GLY A 35 7.45 -4.13 25.01
N SER A 36 6.16 -3.79 24.97
CA SER A 36 5.45 -3.06 26.03
C SER A 36 4.71 -3.97 27.02
N GLY A 37 4.68 -5.29 26.79
CA GLY A 37 3.97 -6.26 27.65
C GLY A 37 2.44 -6.10 27.66
N LEU A 38 1.87 -5.33 26.71
CA LEU A 38 0.45 -4.97 26.72
C LEU A 38 -0.47 -6.10 26.21
N ILE A 39 -0.01 -6.97 25.30
CA ILE A 39 -0.82 -8.03 24.69
C ILE A 39 0.04 -9.25 24.34
N GLU A 40 -0.13 -10.35 25.09
CA GLU A 40 0.31 -11.70 24.69
C GLU A 40 -0.95 -12.58 24.50
N PRO A 41 -1.12 -13.27 23.36
CA PRO A 41 -0.20 -13.42 22.22
C PRO A 41 -0.22 -12.25 21.22
N TYR A 42 0.77 -12.21 20.33
CA TYR A 42 0.96 -11.16 19.32
C TYR A 42 -0.33 -10.91 18.50
N PRO A 43 -0.87 -9.68 18.49
CA PRO A 43 -2.13 -9.43 17.80
C PRO A 43 -1.89 -9.30 16.29
N GLU A 44 -2.37 -10.29 15.53
CA GLU A 44 -2.25 -10.34 14.06
C GLU A 44 -3.14 -9.30 13.34
N LEU A 45 -4.18 -8.82 14.02
CA LEU A 45 -5.16 -7.89 13.44
C LEU A 45 -4.58 -6.49 13.15
N PRO A 46 -3.94 -5.79 14.12
CA PRO A 46 -3.32 -4.50 13.87
C PRO A 46 -2.28 -4.54 12.75
N GLU A 47 -1.44 -5.57 12.72
CA GLU A 47 -0.42 -5.71 11.67
C GLU A 47 -1.06 -5.85 10.29
N ARG A 48 -2.09 -6.69 10.15
CA ARG A 48 -2.79 -6.85 8.87
C ARG A 48 -3.43 -5.55 8.41
N LEU A 49 -4.13 -4.83 9.29
CA LEU A 49 -4.78 -3.56 8.97
C LEU A 49 -3.76 -2.49 8.56
N LEU A 50 -2.67 -2.37 9.31
CA LEU A 50 -1.61 -1.40 9.01
C LEU A 50 -0.86 -1.77 7.74
N THR A 51 -0.61 -3.06 7.48
CA THR A 51 0.00 -3.52 6.22
C THR A 51 -0.89 -3.16 5.03
N LEU A 52 -2.19 -3.39 5.14
CA LEU A 52 -3.19 -3.02 4.11
C LEU A 52 -3.27 -1.52 3.87
N LEU A 53 -2.85 -0.69 4.84
CA LEU A 53 -2.82 0.77 4.72
C LEU A 53 -1.47 1.28 4.19
N VAL A 54 -0.37 0.78 4.74
CA VAL A 54 0.99 1.29 4.52
C VAL A 54 1.56 0.77 3.20
N ALA A 55 1.32 -0.49 2.85
CA ALA A 55 1.80 -1.05 1.58
C ALA A 55 1.30 -0.28 0.34
N PRO A 56 -0.01 0.00 0.17
CA PRO A 56 -0.49 0.79 -0.97
C PRO A 56 -0.09 2.27 -0.89
N ALA A 57 0.02 2.84 0.32
CA ALA A 57 0.55 4.19 0.50
C ALA A 57 2.00 4.30 0.01
N ALA A 58 2.85 3.34 0.41
CA ALA A 58 4.25 3.24 0.00
C ALA A 58 4.38 2.96 -1.51
N PHE A 59 3.53 2.09 -2.07
CA PHE A 59 3.45 1.80 -3.49
C PHE A 59 3.21 3.08 -4.32
N VAL A 60 2.14 3.82 -4.01
CA VAL A 60 1.78 5.06 -4.73
C VAL A 60 2.85 6.13 -4.54
N TRP A 61 3.35 6.30 -3.31
CA TRP A 61 4.35 7.32 -3.00
C TRP A 61 5.69 7.06 -3.68
N ALA A 62 6.23 5.85 -3.56
CA ALA A 62 7.53 5.50 -4.14
C ALA A 62 7.49 5.48 -5.67
N GLY A 63 6.42 4.92 -6.25
CA GLY A 63 6.25 4.95 -7.71
C GLY A 63 6.17 6.39 -8.25
N ALA A 64 5.45 7.27 -7.56
CA ALA A 64 5.40 8.68 -7.92
C ALA A 64 6.73 9.42 -7.72
N ALA A 65 7.54 9.03 -6.73
CA ALA A 65 8.84 9.65 -6.47
C ALA A 65 9.87 9.35 -7.58
N VAL A 66 9.80 8.17 -8.19
CA VAL A 66 10.68 7.77 -9.31
C VAL A 66 10.33 8.50 -10.61
N ALA A 67 9.08 8.93 -10.76
CA ALA A 67 8.59 9.63 -11.94
C ALA A 67 9.32 10.98 -12.16
N PRO A 68 9.84 11.25 -13.39
CA PRO A 68 10.71 12.39 -13.67
C PRO A 68 10.00 13.76 -13.68
N ARG A 69 8.77 13.83 -14.22
CA ARG A 69 8.14 15.13 -14.58
C ARG A 69 6.69 15.28 -14.13
N HIS A 70 5.91 14.20 -14.07
CA HIS A 70 4.49 14.22 -13.68
C HIS A 70 4.22 13.35 -12.44
N ARG A 71 4.82 13.68 -11.30
CA ARG A 71 4.68 12.90 -10.06
C ARG A 71 3.23 12.73 -9.60
N ALA A 72 2.44 13.81 -9.68
CA ALA A 72 1.01 13.76 -9.35
C ALA A 72 0.19 12.92 -10.34
N GLY A 73 0.51 12.99 -11.63
CA GLY A 73 -0.12 12.16 -12.67
C GLY A 73 0.22 10.67 -12.48
N ALA A 74 1.49 10.37 -12.21
CA ALA A 74 1.94 9.00 -11.91
C ALA A 74 1.26 8.45 -10.65
N ALA A 75 1.14 9.25 -9.58
CA ALA A 75 0.42 8.85 -8.37
C ALA A 75 -1.06 8.54 -8.65
N ALA A 76 -1.75 9.34 -9.48
CA ALA A 76 -3.13 9.09 -9.86
C ALA A 76 -3.29 7.78 -10.64
N VAL A 77 -2.40 7.50 -11.59
CA VAL A 77 -2.41 6.23 -12.35
C VAL A 77 -2.16 5.03 -11.43
N LEU A 78 -1.18 5.13 -10.52
CA LEU A 78 -0.90 4.08 -9.55
C LEU A 78 -2.06 3.87 -8.57
N MET A 79 -2.74 4.94 -8.16
CA MET A 79 -3.95 4.85 -7.34
C MET A 79 -5.08 4.13 -8.09
N VAL A 80 -5.34 4.49 -9.35
CA VAL A 80 -6.35 3.81 -10.19
C VAL A 80 -6.00 2.33 -10.34
N LEU A 81 -4.73 2.01 -10.57
CA LEU A 81 -4.25 0.63 -10.63
C LEU A 81 -4.50 -0.13 -9.31
N CYS A 82 -4.21 0.49 -8.16
CA CYS A 82 -4.52 -0.09 -6.85
C CYS A 82 -6.03 -0.31 -6.66
N CYS A 83 -6.87 0.65 -7.08
CA CYS A 83 -8.33 0.52 -6.99
C CYS A 83 -8.84 -0.62 -7.88
N LEU A 84 -8.28 -0.76 -9.08
CA LEU A 84 -8.63 -1.81 -10.01
C LEU A 84 -8.23 -3.19 -9.45
N LEU A 85 -7.04 -3.32 -8.88
CA LEU A 85 -6.59 -4.54 -8.22
C LEU A 85 -7.45 -4.89 -6.99
N ALA A 86 -7.80 -3.90 -6.17
CA ALA A 86 -8.69 -4.09 -5.03
C ALA A 86 -10.11 -4.51 -5.49
N GLY A 87 -10.61 -3.92 -6.57
CA GLY A 87 -11.89 -4.29 -7.19
C GLY A 87 -11.89 -5.71 -7.75
N ILE A 88 -10.80 -6.13 -8.40
CA ILE A 88 -10.61 -7.52 -8.85
C ILE A 88 -10.59 -8.47 -7.65
N ALA A 89 -9.88 -8.11 -6.58
CA ALA A 89 -9.86 -8.92 -5.37
C ALA A 89 -11.26 -9.10 -4.76
N ILE A 90 -12.07 -8.03 -4.70
CA ILE A 90 -13.48 -8.11 -4.27
C ILE A 90 -14.28 -9.03 -5.20
N ALA A 91 -14.15 -8.84 -6.52
CA ALA A 91 -14.91 -9.62 -7.50
C ALA A 91 -14.61 -11.13 -7.41
N LEU A 92 -13.34 -11.50 -7.20
CA LEU A 92 -12.90 -12.90 -7.02
C LEU A 92 -13.45 -13.55 -5.75
N VAL A 93 -13.70 -12.75 -4.72
CA VAL A 93 -14.27 -13.21 -3.45
C VAL A 93 -15.77 -13.39 -3.58
N LEU A 94 -16.44 -12.43 -4.24
CA LEU A 94 -17.87 -12.52 -4.54
C LEU A 94 -18.17 -13.66 -5.52
N SER A 95 -17.25 -14.03 -6.41
CA SER A 95 -17.41 -15.16 -7.31
C SER A 95 -17.24 -16.53 -6.63
N GLY A 96 -16.99 -16.56 -5.31
CA GLY A 96 -16.79 -17.79 -4.54
C GLY A 96 -15.51 -18.56 -4.92
N SER A 97 -14.62 -17.94 -5.70
CA SER A 97 -13.35 -18.54 -6.15
C SER A 97 -12.27 -18.46 -5.08
N PHE A 98 -12.42 -17.55 -4.12
CA PHE A 98 -11.55 -17.35 -2.97
C PHE A 98 -12.38 -17.23 -1.69
N GLU A 99 -12.21 -18.18 -0.76
CA GLU A 99 -12.73 -18.05 0.60
C GLU A 99 -11.73 -17.24 1.44
N PHE A 100 -12.10 -16.02 1.82
CA PHE A 100 -11.35 -15.31 2.87
C PHE A 100 -11.73 -15.90 4.24
N SER A 101 -10.92 -16.79 4.79
CA SER A 101 -11.12 -17.36 6.13
C SER A 101 -10.92 -16.36 7.29
N THR A 102 -10.99 -15.05 7.08
CA THR A 102 -10.65 -14.06 8.13
C THR A 102 -11.61 -12.87 8.20
N PRO A 103 -11.82 -12.29 9.41
CA PRO A 103 -12.75 -11.17 9.65
C PRO A 103 -12.40 -9.87 8.90
N VAL A 104 -11.25 -9.81 8.21
CA VAL A 104 -10.74 -8.61 7.53
C VAL A 104 -11.04 -8.62 6.02
N GLY A 105 -11.60 -9.71 5.46
CA GLY A 105 -11.70 -9.91 4.00
C GLY A 105 -12.43 -8.78 3.24
N VAL A 106 -13.55 -8.29 3.77
CA VAL A 106 -14.33 -7.21 3.14
C VAL A 106 -13.75 -5.82 3.45
N LEU A 107 -13.10 -5.67 4.61
CA LEU A 107 -12.49 -4.40 5.04
C LEU A 107 -11.15 -4.13 4.34
N ALA A 108 -10.44 -5.18 3.93
CA ALA A 108 -9.16 -5.09 3.26
C ALA A 108 -9.14 -4.13 2.06
N PRO A 109 -10.02 -4.25 1.06
CA PRO A 109 -10.04 -3.35 -0.10
C PRO A 109 -10.39 -1.90 0.28
N ILE A 110 -11.23 -1.68 1.30
CA ILE A 110 -11.56 -0.34 1.78
C ILE A 110 -10.32 0.32 2.40
N ILE A 111 -9.59 -0.41 3.25
CA ILE A 111 -8.38 0.08 3.91
C ILE A 111 -7.26 0.31 2.88
N THR A 112 -7.14 -0.58 1.89
CA THR A 112 -6.21 -0.40 0.78
C THR A 112 -6.52 0.85 -0.03
N PHE A 113 -7.80 1.15 -0.26
CA PHE A 113 -8.22 2.39 -0.90
C PHE A 113 -7.82 3.62 -0.09
N VAL A 114 -8.06 3.61 1.22
CA VAL A 114 -7.65 4.70 2.13
C VAL A 114 -6.13 4.88 2.11
N GLY A 115 -5.36 3.79 2.12
CA GLY A 115 -3.90 3.82 2.05
C GLY A 115 -3.37 4.41 0.74
N ALA A 116 -3.92 3.96 -0.39
CA ALA A 116 -3.57 4.51 -1.70
C ALA A 116 -3.92 6.00 -1.81
N PHE A 117 -5.07 6.40 -1.26
CA PHE A 117 -5.50 7.81 -1.22
C PHE A 117 -4.56 8.67 -0.36
N CYS A 118 -4.18 8.19 0.83
CA CYS A 118 -3.16 8.84 1.67
C CYS A 118 -1.83 9.02 0.92
N GLY A 119 -1.36 7.99 0.21
CA GLY A 119 -0.16 8.07 -0.63
C GLY A 119 -0.26 9.16 -1.69
N LEU A 120 -1.41 9.26 -2.37
CA LEU A 120 -1.67 10.31 -3.36
C LEU A 120 -1.67 11.71 -2.74
N LEU A 121 -2.30 11.91 -1.58
CA LEU A 121 -2.32 13.21 -0.88
C LEU A 121 -0.91 13.67 -0.49
N ILE A 122 -0.06 12.75 0.01
CA ILE A 122 1.33 13.05 0.36
C ILE A 122 2.11 13.52 -0.88
N VAL A 123 1.93 12.86 -2.02
CA VAL A 123 2.58 13.25 -3.28
C VAL A 123 2.07 14.60 -3.76
N ARG A 124 0.75 14.86 -3.73
CA ARG A 124 0.18 16.15 -4.14
C ARG A 124 0.70 17.30 -3.28
N LYS A 125 0.84 17.10 -1.96
CA LYS A 125 1.40 18.11 -1.06
C LYS A 125 2.88 18.40 -1.36
N ARG A 126 3.67 17.40 -1.74
CA ARG A 126 5.10 17.57 -2.10
C ARG A 126 5.33 18.09 -3.51
N GLY A 127 4.38 17.93 -4.42
CA GLY A 127 4.49 18.36 -5.82
C GLY A 127 4.04 19.80 -6.09
N GLY A 128 3.61 20.54 -5.07
CA GLY A 128 3.14 21.93 -5.17
C GLY A 128 4.14 23.00 -4.72
N SER A 129 5.45 22.67 -4.62
CA SER A 129 6.53 23.68 -4.55
C SER A 129 7.24 23.80 -5.90
#